data_AF-A0A1F5RCK6-F1
#
_entry.id   AF-A0A1F5RCK6-F1
#
_cell.length_a   1.000
_cell.length_b   1.000
_cell.length_c   1.000
_cell.angle_alpha   90.00
_cell.angle_beta   90.00
_cell.angle_gamma   90.00
#
_symmetry.space_group_name_H-M   'P 1'
#
loop_
_entity.id
_entity.type
_entity.pdbx_description
1 polymer ?
#
loop_
_entity_poly.entity_id
_entity_poly.type
_entity_poly.pdbx_seq_one_letter_code
_entity_poly.pdbx_strand_id
1 'polypeptide(L)'
;MFLSAGLYLFFGYRSVAGFIRALAQESRTDLRSVIFRVLSVAALVLHFFSYLLYKAFPAFKFIPAEFLWDRWFSLAAAAIIGLPAAVIWIRGMIDAGPESIALKDRRASARGIYQRIRHPQALGKMALPLVVALMLNSPFLALFSLLWIPAFYLLCRIEEKGLELQLGEEYLNYQGATGFFVPRRAAIRQALPENCLNCGALLHGKYCHDCGQKNTDINVPFRELLHEFLWDELRIDSRFVHTLVPLIIRPGFLTADYVAGKRMRYVPPLRTYVIISFVLFLLLAMTSRRSHLEGLQDEPEARSEIKAVETAPQPLAGPDTAAALEDTLSFDHRFTQMVEKGYRRGTDNPELFVETLIERFAQGMFLLMPLFALLLKMLYIRSGRYYMQHLIFSIHFHAFVFLTILVITATRFLHIPVLSQWLSLLIMTIPLYLYLSLKRFYRQGFWPTFIKLNLLSISYGAIFTVFIAMILLSWLVL
;
A
#
# COMPACT_ATOMS: atom_id res chain seq x y z
N MET A 1 5.76 -13.25 -35.69
CA MET A 1 5.13 -12.45 -34.60
C MET A 1 3.98 -11.58 -35.09
N PHE A 2 4.22 -10.58 -35.95
CA PHE A 2 3.14 -9.70 -36.46
C PHE A 2 2.05 -10.47 -37.21
N LEU A 3 2.42 -11.40 -38.09
CA LEU A 3 1.46 -12.23 -38.83
C LEU A 3 0.58 -13.08 -37.90
N SER A 4 1.18 -13.78 -36.93
CA SER A 4 0.44 -14.61 -35.97
C SER A 4 -0.47 -13.78 -35.05
N ALA A 5 -0.03 -12.58 -34.65
CA ALA A 5 -0.89 -11.64 -33.93
C ALA A 5 -2.06 -11.16 -34.81
N GLY A 6 -1.80 -10.80 -36.07
CA GLY A 6 -2.82 -10.40 -37.03
C GLY A 6 -3.86 -11.51 -37.28
N LEU A 7 -3.40 -12.75 -37.45
CA LEU A 7 -4.28 -13.92 -37.59
C LEU A 7 -5.14 -14.14 -36.34
N TYR A 8 -4.57 -14.01 -35.15
CA TYR A 8 -5.33 -14.11 -33.89
C TYR A 8 -6.48 -13.10 -33.83
N LEU A 9 -6.18 -11.83 -34.13
CA LEU A 9 -7.17 -10.75 -34.10
C LEU A 9 -8.21 -10.91 -35.19
N PHE A 10 -7.80 -11.28 -36.40
CA PHE A 10 -8.70 -11.50 -37.53
C PHE A 10 -9.70 -12.62 -37.24
N PHE A 11 -9.21 -13.79 -36.80
CA PHE A 11 -10.07 -14.92 -36.48
C PHE A 11 -10.88 -14.69 -35.21
N GLY A 12 -10.31 -14.01 -34.21
CA GLY A 12 -11.03 -13.60 -33.00
C GLY A 12 -12.21 -12.70 -33.34
N TYR A 13 -11.98 -11.66 -34.14
CA TYR A 13 -13.03 -10.76 -34.64
C TYR A 13 -14.11 -11.52 -35.43
N ARG A 14 -13.71 -12.38 -36.36
CA ARG A 14 -14.66 -13.18 -37.16
C ARG A 14 -15.47 -14.16 -36.31
N SER A 15 -14.88 -14.72 -35.26
CA SER A 15 -15.58 -15.56 -34.30
C SER A 15 -16.65 -14.76 -33.55
N VAL A 16 -16.30 -13.59 -33.01
CA VAL A 16 -17.25 -12.71 -32.32
C VAL A 16 -18.35 -12.21 -33.26
N ALA A 17 -18.00 -11.74 -34.46
CA ALA A 17 -18.98 -11.25 -35.44
C ALA A 17 -19.91 -12.36 -35.99
N GLY A 18 -19.39 -13.58 -36.19
CA GLY A 18 -20.21 -14.74 -36.55
C GLY A 18 -21.18 -15.11 -35.43
N PHE A 19 -20.69 -15.09 -34.19
CA PHE A 19 -21.51 -15.36 -33.00
C PHE A 19 -22.65 -14.34 -32.84
N ILE A 20 -22.38 -13.05 -32.99
CA ILE A 20 -23.40 -11.99 -32.95
C ILE A 20 -24.49 -12.21 -34.01
N ARG A 21 -24.12 -12.61 -35.23
CA ARG A 21 -25.08 -12.90 -36.31
C ARG A 21 -25.94 -14.13 -36.04
N ALA A 22 -25.34 -15.20 -35.53
CA ALA A 22 -26.06 -16.43 -35.16
C ALA A 22 -27.12 -16.17 -34.09
N LEU A 23 -26.77 -15.32 -33.13
CA LEU A 23 -27.65 -14.87 -32.05
C LEU A 23 -28.80 -14.00 -32.56
N ALA A 24 -28.54 -13.08 -33.49
CA ALA A 24 -29.58 -12.23 -34.10
C ALA A 24 -30.64 -13.03 -34.88
N GLN A 25 -30.31 -14.24 -35.31
CA GLN A 25 -31.20 -15.12 -36.08
C GLN A 25 -31.87 -16.22 -35.25
N GLU A 26 -31.77 -16.18 -33.91
CA GLU A 26 -32.24 -17.22 -32.97
C GLU A 26 -31.78 -18.65 -33.35
N SER A 27 -30.70 -18.75 -34.14
CA SER A 27 -30.18 -20.00 -34.64
C SER A 27 -29.32 -20.71 -33.59
N ARG A 28 -29.40 -22.05 -33.52
CA ARG A 28 -28.44 -22.83 -32.74
C ARG A 28 -27.09 -22.83 -33.44
N THR A 29 -26.20 -21.94 -32.98
CA THR A 29 -24.75 -21.94 -33.20
C THR A 29 -24.27 -21.91 -34.67
N ASP A 30 -23.65 -20.80 -35.08
CA ASP A 30 -22.94 -20.72 -36.37
C ASP A 30 -21.62 -21.52 -36.31
N LEU A 31 -21.57 -22.66 -36.98
CA LEU A 31 -20.38 -23.53 -37.09
C LEU A 31 -19.14 -22.74 -37.54
N ARG A 32 -19.30 -21.71 -38.37
CA ARG A 32 -18.18 -20.85 -38.81
C ARG A 32 -17.57 -20.08 -37.64
N SER A 33 -18.40 -19.60 -36.71
CA SER A 33 -17.93 -18.88 -35.51
C SER A 33 -17.06 -19.77 -34.61
N VAL A 34 -17.39 -21.07 -34.52
CA VAL A 34 -16.62 -22.08 -33.79
C VAL A 34 -15.30 -22.36 -34.50
N ILE A 35 -15.33 -22.55 -35.82
CA ILE A 35 -14.11 -22.74 -36.63
C ILE A 35 -13.16 -21.54 -36.47
N PHE A 36 -13.68 -20.31 -36.55
CA PHE A 36 -12.87 -19.11 -36.34
C PHE A 36 -12.28 -19.04 -34.92
N ARG A 37 -12.97 -19.57 -33.91
CA ARG A 37 -12.44 -19.64 -32.54
C ARG A 37 -11.25 -20.60 -32.45
N VAL A 38 -11.37 -21.78 -33.06
CA VAL A 38 -10.28 -22.76 -33.13
C VAL A 38 -9.07 -22.18 -33.88
N LEU A 39 -9.31 -21.51 -35.01
CA LEU A 39 -8.26 -20.83 -35.77
C LEU A 39 -7.59 -19.69 -34.98
N SER A 40 -8.35 -18.95 -34.19
CA SER A 40 -7.80 -17.94 -33.28
C SER A 40 -6.89 -18.58 -32.22
N VAL A 41 -7.30 -19.69 -31.60
CA VAL A 41 -6.45 -20.43 -30.64
C VAL A 41 -5.18 -20.96 -31.32
N ALA A 42 -5.28 -21.51 -32.52
CA ALA A 42 -4.12 -21.98 -33.29
C ALA A 42 -3.14 -20.82 -33.60
N ALA A 43 -3.66 -19.65 -34.00
CA ALA A 43 -2.86 -18.45 -34.22
C ALA A 43 -2.16 -17.96 -32.93
N LEU A 44 -2.81 -18.11 -31.77
CA LEU A 44 -2.20 -17.80 -30.48
C LEU A 44 -1.03 -18.74 -30.14
N VAL A 45 -1.18 -20.04 -30.39
CA VAL A 45 -0.09 -21.03 -30.20
C VAL A 45 1.08 -20.68 -31.12
N LEU A 46 0.81 -20.40 -32.40
CA LEU A 46 1.82 -19.95 -33.36
C LEU A 46 2.48 -18.63 -32.91
N HIS A 47 1.74 -17.76 -32.22
CA HIS A 47 2.29 -16.53 -31.66
C HIS A 47 3.35 -16.79 -30.60
N PHE A 48 3.06 -17.63 -29.61
CA PHE A 48 4.05 -18.00 -28.59
C PHE A 48 5.22 -18.80 -29.15
N PHE A 49 4.99 -19.66 -30.15
CA PHE A 49 6.08 -20.28 -30.90
C PHE A 49 7.00 -19.24 -31.56
N SER A 50 6.43 -18.18 -32.13
CA SER A 50 7.22 -17.10 -32.72
C SER A 50 8.00 -16.25 -31.70
N TYR A 51 7.58 -16.22 -30.43
CA TYR A 51 8.36 -15.61 -29.34
C TYR A 51 9.62 -16.43 -29.02
N LEU A 52 9.47 -17.76 -28.97
CA LEU A 52 10.60 -18.67 -28.79
C LEU A 52 11.58 -18.56 -29.95
N LEU A 53 11.07 -18.52 -31.19
CA LEU A 53 11.89 -18.33 -32.38
C LEU A 53 12.64 -16.99 -32.35
N TYR A 54 11.98 -15.91 -31.94
CA TYR A 54 12.64 -14.61 -31.79
C TYR A 54 13.76 -14.63 -30.73
N LYS A 55 13.55 -15.31 -29.60
CA LYS A 55 14.60 -15.46 -28.58
C LYS A 55 15.82 -16.21 -29.13
N ALA A 56 15.61 -17.20 -30.00
CA ALA A 56 16.69 -17.93 -30.67
C ALA A 56 17.38 -17.09 -31.77
N PHE A 57 16.62 -16.26 -32.49
CA PHE A 57 17.11 -15.49 -33.64
C PHE A 57 16.60 -14.04 -33.57
N PRO A 58 17.24 -13.16 -32.77
CA PRO A 58 16.79 -11.78 -32.59
C PRO A 58 17.03 -10.96 -33.87
N ALA A 59 15.94 -10.58 -34.54
CA ALA A 59 16.00 -9.81 -35.78
C ALA A 59 16.29 -8.31 -35.56
N PHE A 60 15.93 -7.75 -34.39
CA PHE A 60 16.08 -6.32 -34.09
C PHE A 60 17.28 -6.08 -33.17
N LYS A 61 18.41 -5.68 -33.77
CA LYS A 61 19.66 -5.41 -33.02
C LYS A 61 19.70 -4.06 -32.29
N PHE A 62 18.74 -3.17 -32.57
CA PHE A 62 18.67 -1.83 -31.96
C PHE A 62 18.18 -1.83 -30.51
N ILE A 63 17.57 -2.92 -30.05
CA ILE A 63 17.11 -3.10 -28.67
C ILE A 63 17.98 -4.21 -28.05
N PRO A 64 18.46 -4.04 -26.80
CA PRO A 64 19.20 -5.09 -26.12
C PRO A 64 18.45 -6.43 -26.14
N ALA A 65 19.18 -7.51 -26.42
CA ALA A 65 18.60 -8.85 -26.46
C ALA A 65 18.03 -9.27 -25.10
N GLU A 66 18.60 -8.74 -24.02
CA GLU A 66 18.24 -8.99 -22.62
C GLU A 66 18.07 -7.70 -21.82
N PHE A 67 17.34 -7.77 -20.71
CA PHE A 67 17.25 -6.65 -19.77
C PHE A 67 18.60 -6.36 -19.11
N LEU A 68 18.80 -5.10 -18.69
CA LEU A 68 20.04 -4.66 -18.02
C LEU A 68 20.17 -5.22 -16.59
N TRP A 69 19.08 -5.73 -16.03
CA TRP A 69 19.05 -6.35 -14.70
C TRP A 69 19.13 -7.88 -14.79
N ASP A 70 19.42 -8.50 -13.65
CA ASP A 70 19.48 -9.95 -13.52
C ASP A 70 18.14 -10.63 -13.91
N ARG A 71 18.21 -11.76 -14.61
CA ARG A 71 17.07 -12.59 -15.02
C ARG A 71 16.13 -12.94 -13.86
N TRP A 72 16.63 -13.06 -12.63
CA TRP A 72 15.80 -13.30 -11.45
C TRP A 72 14.78 -12.19 -11.21
N PHE A 73 15.12 -10.92 -11.50
CA PHE A 73 14.16 -9.81 -11.43
C PHE A 73 13.07 -9.93 -12.50
N SER A 74 13.43 -10.36 -13.72
CA SER A 74 12.46 -10.62 -14.78
C SER A 74 11.51 -11.77 -14.43
N LEU A 75 12.03 -12.85 -13.81
CA LEU A 75 11.21 -13.96 -13.32
C LEU A 75 10.31 -13.55 -12.16
N ALA A 76 10.82 -12.75 -11.22
CA ALA A 76 10.02 -12.22 -10.11
C ALA A 76 8.90 -11.31 -10.63
N ALA A 77 9.19 -10.42 -11.57
CA ALA A 77 8.19 -9.58 -12.23
C ALA A 77 7.15 -10.43 -13.00
N ALA A 78 7.59 -11.46 -13.72
CA ALA A 78 6.71 -12.41 -14.40
C ALA A 78 5.77 -13.12 -13.42
N ALA A 79 6.25 -13.52 -12.23
CA ALA A 79 5.41 -14.15 -11.20
C ALA A 79 4.42 -13.16 -10.57
N ILE A 80 4.88 -11.95 -10.24
CA ILE A 80 4.05 -10.87 -9.64
C ILE A 80 2.89 -10.50 -10.57
N ILE A 81 3.12 -10.48 -11.88
CA ILE A 81 2.08 -10.16 -12.89
C ILE A 81 1.27 -11.41 -13.26
N GLY A 82 1.95 -12.53 -13.47
CA GLY A 82 1.39 -13.77 -14.00
C GLY A 82 0.49 -14.50 -13.03
N LEU A 83 0.83 -14.58 -11.74
CA LEU A 83 0.02 -15.28 -10.74
C LEU A 83 -1.38 -14.64 -10.58
N PRO A 84 -1.52 -13.31 -10.37
CA PRO A 84 -2.83 -12.67 -10.34
C PRO A 84 -3.59 -12.81 -11.67
N ALA A 85 -2.92 -12.66 -12.80
CA ALA A 85 -3.54 -12.78 -14.13
C ALA A 85 -4.09 -14.20 -14.37
N ALA A 86 -3.34 -15.24 -14.01
CA ALA A 86 -3.77 -16.62 -14.09
C ALA A 86 -4.97 -16.89 -13.17
N VAL A 87 -4.95 -16.40 -11.92
CA VAL A 87 -6.08 -16.53 -11.00
C VAL A 87 -7.35 -15.87 -11.56
N ILE A 88 -7.23 -14.66 -12.11
CA ILE A 88 -8.35 -13.94 -12.73
C ILE A 88 -8.88 -14.70 -13.95
N TRP A 89 -7.99 -15.20 -14.80
CA TRP A 89 -8.38 -15.95 -15.99
C TRP A 89 -9.09 -17.26 -15.62
N ILE A 90 -8.51 -18.06 -14.73
CA ILE A 90 -9.07 -19.34 -14.27
C ILE A 90 -10.42 -19.13 -13.59
N ARG A 91 -10.53 -18.17 -12.66
CA ARG A 91 -11.83 -17.83 -12.05
C ARG A 91 -12.84 -17.34 -13.08
N GLY A 92 -12.41 -16.52 -14.03
CA GLY A 92 -13.27 -16.06 -15.14
C GLY A 92 -13.77 -17.19 -16.03
N MET A 93 -13.01 -18.29 -16.17
CA MET A 93 -13.47 -19.50 -16.87
C MET A 93 -14.45 -20.32 -16.03
N ILE A 94 -14.14 -20.53 -14.75
CA ILE A 94 -15.01 -21.27 -13.82
C ILE A 94 -16.37 -20.56 -13.68
N ASP A 95 -16.35 -19.25 -13.42
CA ASP A 95 -17.56 -18.45 -13.19
C ASP A 95 -18.39 -18.22 -14.45
N ALA A 96 -17.79 -18.31 -15.65
CA ALA A 96 -18.53 -18.27 -16.91
C ALA A 96 -19.33 -19.55 -17.17
N GLY A 97 -18.96 -20.66 -16.54
CA GLY A 97 -19.63 -21.95 -16.65
C GLY A 97 -19.47 -22.66 -18.02
N PRO A 98 -19.96 -23.91 -18.12
CA PRO A 98 -19.96 -24.69 -19.37
C PRO A 98 -20.86 -24.07 -20.47
N GLU A 99 -21.73 -23.13 -20.10
CA GLU A 99 -22.64 -22.40 -20.99
C GLU A 99 -21.96 -21.33 -21.86
N SER A 100 -20.67 -21.06 -21.65
CA SER A 100 -19.88 -20.21 -22.56
C SER A 100 -19.76 -20.77 -24.00
N ILE A 101 -20.07 -22.07 -24.17
CA ILE A 101 -20.09 -22.77 -25.47
C ILE A 101 -21.53 -22.91 -26.01
N ALA A 102 -22.55 -22.85 -25.16
CA ALA A 102 -23.93 -23.07 -25.56
C ALA A 102 -24.89 -22.19 -24.76
N LEU A 103 -25.43 -21.17 -25.46
CA LEU A 103 -26.78 -20.62 -25.31
C LEU A 103 -27.65 -21.38 -24.31
N LYS A 104 -27.74 -20.96 -23.03
CA LYS A 104 -28.96 -21.25 -22.29
C LYS A 104 -29.36 -20.40 -21.09
N ASP A 105 -28.53 -19.55 -20.49
CA ASP A 105 -29.08 -18.71 -19.41
C ASP A 105 -28.70 -17.24 -19.45
N ARG A 106 -29.72 -16.41 -19.74
CA ARG A 106 -29.70 -14.93 -19.80
C ARG A 106 -29.27 -14.29 -18.45
N ARG A 107 -29.12 -15.09 -17.40
CA ARG A 107 -28.73 -14.70 -16.02
C ARG A 107 -27.34 -15.17 -15.58
N ALA A 108 -26.63 -15.97 -16.40
CA ALA A 108 -25.35 -16.58 -16.01
C ALA A 108 -24.18 -15.55 -15.94
N SER A 109 -24.29 -14.43 -16.65
CA SER A 109 -23.28 -13.36 -16.75
C SER A 109 -23.15 -12.45 -15.52
N ALA A 110 -23.81 -12.76 -14.40
CA ALA A 110 -23.80 -11.94 -13.18
C ALA A 110 -23.39 -12.71 -11.90
N ARG A 111 -22.58 -13.76 -12.01
CA ARG A 111 -22.07 -14.53 -10.86
C ARG A 111 -20.56 -14.42 -10.71
N GLY A 112 -20.08 -14.55 -9.47
CA GLY A 112 -18.65 -14.57 -9.15
C GLY A 112 -17.92 -13.30 -9.58
N ILE A 113 -16.80 -13.47 -10.28
CA ILE A 113 -15.91 -12.37 -10.71
C ILE A 113 -16.60 -11.39 -11.70
N TYR A 114 -17.61 -11.86 -12.46
CA TYR A 114 -18.37 -11.04 -13.40
C TYR A 114 -19.24 -9.96 -12.71
N GLN A 115 -19.48 -10.07 -11.40
CA GLN A 115 -20.17 -9.03 -10.63
C GLN A 115 -19.35 -7.74 -10.46
N ARG A 116 -18.05 -7.78 -10.78
CA ARG A 116 -17.13 -6.65 -10.60
C ARG A 116 -16.41 -6.27 -11.90
N ILE A 117 -16.05 -7.26 -12.70
CA ILE A 117 -15.28 -7.09 -13.94
C ILE A 117 -16.05 -7.72 -15.09
N ARG A 118 -16.30 -6.98 -16.17
CA ARG A 118 -17.02 -7.50 -17.34
C ARG A 118 -16.21 -8.49 -18.16
N HIS A 119 -14.92 -8.24 -18.31
CA HIS A 119 -14.01 -9.02 -19.17
C HIS A 119 -12.85 -9.66 -18.39
N PRO A 120 -13.11 -10.46 -17.34
CA PRO A 120 -12.07 -11.04 -16.48
C PRO A 120 -11.17 -12.01 -17.26
N GLN A 121 -11.74 -12.82 -18.16
CA GLN A 121 -10.96 -13.72 -18.99
C GLN A 121 -10.01 -12.97 -19.94
N ALA A 122 -10.50 -11.90 -20.57
CA ALA A 122 -9.66 -11.08 -21.45
C ALA A 122 -8.56 -10.38 -20.65
N LEU A 123 -8.89 -9.84 -19.46
CA LEU A 123 -7.92 -9.21 -18.57
C LEU A 123 -6.76 -10.16 -18.20
N GLY A 124 -7.07 -11.40 -17.81
CA GLY A 124 -6.05 -12.38 -17.49
C GLY A 124 -5.23 -12.82 -18.71
N LYS A 125 -5.89 -13.07 -19.85
CA LYS A 125 -5.22 -13.46 -21.11
C LYS A 125 -4.32 -12.35 -21.68
N MET A 126 -4.71 -11.08 -21.51
CA MET A 126 -3.98 -9.92 -22.02
C MET A 126 -2.59 -9.79 -21.40
N ALA A 127 -2.39 -10.26 -20.16
CA ALA A 127 -1.09 -10.23 -19.49
C ALA A 127 -0.13 -11.33 -19.97
N LEU A 128 -0.64 -12.40 -20.59
CA LEU A 128 0.14 -13.60 -20.91
C LEU A 128 1.33 -13.33 -21.86
N PRO A 129 1.20 -12.55 -22.95
CA PRO A 129 2.35 -12.20 -23.80
C PRO A 129 3.48 -11.51 -23.03
N LEU A 130 3.13 -10.56 -22.15
CA LEU A 130 4.10 -9.83 -21.34
C LEU A 130 4.79 -10.75 -20.34
N VAL A 131 4.05 -11.64 -19.68
CA VAL A 131 4.60 -12.63 -18.75
C VAL A 131 5.60 -13.55 -19.46
N VAL A 132 5.25 -14.07 -20.64
CA VAL A 132 6.16 -14.91 -21.43
C VAL A 132 7.39 -14.13 -21.88
N ALA A 133 7.24 -12.86 -22.29
CA ALA A 133 8.36 -12.01 -22.66
C ALA A 133 9.35 -11.77 -21.50
N LEU A 134 8.83 -11.56 -20.28
CA LEU A 134 9.63 -11.43 -19.07
C LEU A 134 10.33 -12.76 -18.71
N MET A 135 9.65 -13.90 -18.84
CA MET A 135 10.26 -15.22 -18.64
C MET A 135 11.41 -15.51 -19.63
N LEU A 136 11.29 -15.02 -20.86
CA LEU A 136 12.33 -15.08 -21.89
C LEU A 136 13.42 -14.00 -21.74
N ASN A 137 13.30 -13.15 -20.70
CA ASN A 137 14.20 -12.04 -20.41
C ASN A 137 14.45 -11.13 -21.62
N SER A 138 13.42 -10.80 -22.41
CA SER A 138 13.59 -10.03 -23.66
C SER A 138 12.84 -8.68 -23.66
N PRO A 139 13.57 -7.54 -23.67
CA PRO A 139 12.96 -6.21 -23.71
C PRO A 139 12.10 -5.96 -24.94
N PHE A 140 12.52 -6.42 -26.12
CA PHE A 140 11.75 -6.28 -27.35
C PHE A 140 10.41 -7.01 -27.27
N LEU A 141 10.41 -8.28 -26.80
CA LEU A 141 9.17 -9.04 -26.64
C LEU A 141 8.23 -8.39 -25.62
N ALA A 142 8.78 -7.79 -24.56
CA ALA A 142 7.99 -7.10 -23.54
C ALA A 142 7.33 -5.84 -24.12
N LEU A 143 8.07 -5.04 -24.90
CA LEU A 143 7.55 -3.87 -25.60
C LEU A 143 6.50 -4.27 -26.64
N PHE A 144 6.79 -5.28 -27.46
CA PHE A 144 5.85 -5.81 -28.45
C PHE A 144 4.56 -6.33 -27.79
N SER A 145 4.66 -6.91 -26.59
CA SER A 145 3.51 -7.40 -25.84
C SER A 145 2.51 -6.31 -25.48
N LEU A 146 2.93 -5.04 -25.37
CA LEU A 146 2.03 -3.92 -25.09
C LEU A 146 1.02 -3.67 -26.22
N LEU A 147 1.32 -4.09 -27.45
CA LEU A 147 0.39 -3.99 -28.59
C LEU A 147 -0.87 -4.86 -28.40
N TRP A 148 -0.82 -5.86 -27.52
CA TRP A 148 -1.98 -6.69 -27.20
C TRP A 148 -3.03 -5.95 -26.38
N ILE A 149 -2.66 -4.93 -25.61
CA ILE A 149 -3.59 -4.16 -24.77
C ILE A 149 -4.70 -3.48 -25.61
N PRO A 150 -4.37 -2.62 -26.61
CA PRO A 150 -5.40 -2.02 -27.45
C PRO A 150 -6.16 -3.06 -28.28
N ALA A 151 -5.52 -4.17 -28.65
CA ALA A 151 -6.13 -5.22 -29.45
C ALA A 151 -7.21 -6.00 -28.67
N PHE A 152 -6.93 -6.39 -27.42
CA PHE A 152 -7.92 -6.99 -26.53
C PHE A 152 -9.04 -6.00 -26.17
N TYR A 153 -8.70 -4.72 -25.93
CA TYR A 153 -9.71 -3.69 -25.71
C TYR A 153 -10.70 -3.60 -26.88
N LEU A 154 -10.20 -3.57 -28.12
CA LEU A 154 -11.04 -3.50 -29.31
C LEU A 154 -11.94 -4.73 -29.46
N LEU A 155 -11.40 -5.94 -29.27
CA LEU A 155 -12.19 -7.18 -29.32
C LEU A 155 -13.32 -7.18 -28.28
N CYS A 156 -13.00 -6.80 -27.04
CA CYS A 156 -14.00 -6.68 -25.98
C CYS A 156 -15.07 -5.62 -26.31
N ARG A 157 -14.70 -4.47 -26.87
CA ARG A 157 -15.69 -3.43 -27.27
C ARG A 157 -16.62 -3.89 -28.38
N ILE A 158 -16.13 -4.70 -29.32
CA ILE A 158 -16.97 -5.30 -30.37
C ILE A 158 -17.94 -6.30 -29.77
N GLU A 159 -17.48 -7.11 -28.81
CA GLU A 159 -18.33 -8.03 -28.05
C GLU A 159 -19.41 -7.28 -27.26
N GLU A 160 -19.07 -6.19 -26.55
CA GLU A 160 -20.04 -5.37 -25.81
C GLU A 160 -21.11 -4.79 -26.73
N LYS A 161 -20.75 -4.25 -27.90
CA LYS A 161 -21.73 -3.74 -28.87
C LYS A 161 -22.69 -4.81 -29.35
N GLY A 162 -22.20 -6.05 -29.52
CA GLY A 162 -23.05 -7.19 -29.84
C GLY A 162 -24.06 -7.51 -28.74
N LEU A 163 -23.63 -7.42 -27.48
CA LEU A 163 -24.47 -7.63 -26.30
C LEU A 163 -25.46 -6.49 -26.07
N GLU A 164 -25.06 -5.23 -26.28
CA GLU A 164 -25.92 -4.04 -26.21
C GLU A 164 -27.11 -4.16 -27.18
N LEU A 165 -26.86 -4.60 -28.42
CA LEU A 165 -27.90 -4.80 -29.43
C LEU A 165 -28.91 -5.90 -29.07
N GLN A 166 -28.54 -6.86 -28.22
CA GLN A 166 -29.38 -8.03 -27.88
C GLN A 166 -30.11 -7.88 -26.55
N LEU A 167 -29.40 -7.40 -25.53
CA LEU A 167 -29.89 -7.30 -24.15
C LEU A 167 -30.41 -5.90 -23.83
N GLY A 168 -30.11 -4.90 -24.67
CA GLY A 168 -30.58 -3.53 -24.52
C GLY A 168 -30.32 -2.99 -23.12
N GLU A 169 -31.39 -2.56 -22.44
CA GLU A 169 -31.33 -1.98 -21.10
C GLU A 169 -30.73 -2.91 -20.03
N GLU A 170 -30.91 -4.22 -20.15
CA GLU A 170 -30.37 -5.18 -19.17
C GLU A 170 -28.84 -5.14 -19.15
N TYR A 171 -28.21 -5.07 -20.33
CA TYR A 171 -26.76 -4.98 -20.44
C TYR A 171 -26.22 -3.58 -20.12
N LEU A 172 -26.95 -2.52 -20.47
CA LEU A 172 -26.61 -1.15 -20.06
C LEU A 172 -26.58 -1.02 -18.52
N ASN A 173 -27.57 -1.60 -17.82
CA ASN A 173 -27.60 -1.65 -16.36
C ASN A 173 -26.42 -2.45 -15.79
N TYR A 174 -26.09 -3.59 -16.40
CA TYR A 174 -24.91 -4.38 -16.06
C TYR A 174 -23.59 -3.60 -16.28
N GLN A 175 -23.45 -2.87 -17.38
CA GLN A 175 -22.30 -1.99 -17.66
C GLN A 175 -22.19 -0.86 -16.63
N GLY A 176 -23.32 -0.34 -16.14
CA GLY A 176 -23.38 0.63 -15.05
C GLY A 176 -22.92 0.05 -13.71
N ALA A 177 -23.24 -1.21 -13.41
CA ALA A 177 -22.92 -1.86 -12.14
C ALA A 177 -21.48 -2.42 -12.08
N THR A 178 -20.87 -2.72 -13.22
CA THR A 178 -19.56 -3.39 -13.32
C THR A 178 -18.50 -2.50 -13.95
N GLY A 179 -17.23 -2.89 -13.83
CA GLY A 179 -16.13 -2.20 -14.52
C GLY A 179 -15.63 -3.01 -15.70
N PHE A 180 -15.04 -2.36 -16.70
CA PHE A 180 -14.62 -3.01 -17.95
C PHE A 180 -13.51 -4.05 -17.70
N PHE A 181 -12.33 -3.57 -17.28
CA PHE A 181 -11.21 -4.40 -16.80
C PHE A 181 -10.92 -4.15 -15.32
N VAL A 182 -11.04 -2.90 -14.87
CA VAL A 182 -10.86 -2.53 -13.47
C VAL A 182 -12.12 -2.92 -12.70
N PRO A 183 -12.03 -3.68 -11.60
CA PRO A 183 -13.21 -4.06 -10.83
C PRO A 183 -13.92 -2.82 -10.32
N ARG A 184 -15.17 -2.63 -10.74
CA ARG A 184 -16.05 -1.70 -10.03
C ARG A 184 -16.42 -2.39 -8.73
N ARG A 185 -16.41 -1.66 -7.62
CA ARG A 185 -17.07 -2.14 -6.42
C ARG A 185 -18.46 -2.53 -6.86
N ALA A 186 -18.84 -3.78 -6.66
CA ALA A 186 -20.24 -4.14 -6.73
C ALA A 186 -20.94 -3.04 -5.94
N ALA A 187 -21.82 -2.27 -6.59
CA ALA A 187 -22.82 -1.57 -5.86
C ALA A 187 -23.65 -2.68 -5.24
N ILE A 188 -23.14 -3.26 -4.16
CA ILE A 188 -23.99 -3.61 -3.06
C ILE A 188 -24.74 -2.29 -2.89
N ARG A 189 -25.98 -2.23 -3.37
CA ARG A 189 -26.98 -1.45 -2.65
C ARG A 189 -26.91 -2.05 -1.25
N GLN A 190 -25.94 -1.60 -0.46
CA GLN A 190 -25.95 -1.82 0.96
C GLN A 190 -27.25 -1.15 1.31
N ALA A 191 -28.25 -1.95 1.64
CA ALA A 191 -29.43 -1.43 2.30
C ALA A 191 -28.84 -0.54 3.40
N LEU A 192 -29.00 0.78 3.21
CA LEU A 192 -28.62 1.74 4.21
C LEU A 192 -29.31 1.25 5.49
N PRO A 193 -28.60 1.17 6.62
CA PRO A 193 -29.25 0.74 7.84
C PRO A 193 -30.50 1.61 8.03
N GLU A 194 -31.62 1.00 8.44
CA GLU A 194 -32.88 1.74 8.59
C GLU A 194 -32.72 2.91 9.57
N ASN A 195 -31.86 2.70 10.58
CA ASN A 195 -31.53 3.69 11.60
C ASN A 195 -30.07 4.13 11.49
N CYS A 196 -29.79 5.38 11.82
CA CYS A 196 -28.45 5.93 11.85
C CYS A 196 -27.59 5.21 12.89
N LEU A 197 -26.40 4.76 12.48
CA LEU A 197 -25.46 4.03 13.35
C LEU A 197 -24.93 4.87 14.54
N ASN A 198 -25.09 6.20 14.49
CA ASN A 198 -24.59 7.12 15.51
C ASN A 198 -25.66 7.60 16.49
N CYS A 199 -26.76 8.17 16.00
CA CYS A 199 -27.85 8.72 16.83
C CYS A 199 -29.08 7.80 16.93
N GLY A 200 -29.20 6.79 16.07
CA GLY A 200 -30.37 5.91 16.03
C GLY A 200 -31.59 6.45 15.29
N ALA A 201 -31.56 7.68 14.78
CA ALA A 201 -32.67 8.26 14.01
C ALA A 201 -32.93 7.53 12.68
N LEU A 202 -34.17 7.52 12.20
CA LEU A 202 -34.57 6.89 10.94
C LEU A 202 -33.86 7.55 9.75
N LEU A 203 -33.31 6.75 8.83
CA LEU A 203 -32.55 7.23 7.67
C LEU A 203 -33.45 7.38 6.44
N HIS A 204 -33.58 8.61 5.94
CA HIS A 204 -34.24 8.93 4.66
C HIS A 204 -33.26 9.06 3.49
N GLY A 205 -31.98 8.71 3.68
CA GLY A 205 -30.93 8.84 2.66
C GLY A 205 -29.55 8.42 3.16
N LYS A 206 -28.50 8.78 2.40
CA LYS A 206 -27.10 8.45 2.75
C LYS A 206 -26.58 9.21 3.97
N TYR A 207 -27.13 10.40 4.21
CA TYR A 207 -26.79 11.26 5.33
C TYR A 207 -27.96 11.28 6.32
N CYS A 208 -27.63 11.25 7.61
CA CYS A 208 -28.61 11.41 8.68
C CYS A 208 -29.05 12.88 8.76
N HIS A 209 -30.36 13.12 8.76
CA HIS A 209 -30.95 14.46 8.86
C HIS A 209 -30.77 15.07 10.26
N ASP A 210 -30.68 14.24 11.29
CA ASP A 210 -30.56 14.68 12.69
C ASP A 210 -29.10 14.98 13.07
N CYS A 211 -28.20 13.99 12.91
CA CYS A 211 -26.80 14.14 13.33
C CYS A 211 -25.80 14.43 12.20
N GLY A 212 -26.23 14.53 10.94
CA GLY A 212 -25.36 14.78 9.78
C GLY A 212 -24.46 13.62 9.34
N GLN A 213 -24.53 12.45 9.98
CA GLN A 213 -23.65 11.33 9.67
C GLN A 213 -23.90 10.73 8.28
N LYS A 214 -22.83 10.55 7.49
CA LYS A 214 -22.81 9.66 6.31
C LYS A 214 -22.80 8.19 6.76
N ASN A 215 -23.89 7.47 6.57
CA ASN A 215 -24.03 6.08 7.01
C ASN A 215 -23.66 5.10 5.89
N THR A 216 -22.39 5.08 5.49
CA THR A 216 -21.84 4.13 4.50
C THR A 216 -20.86 3.16 5.14
N ASP A 217 -20.67 1.99 4.53
CA ASP A 217 -19.64 1.04 4.96
C ASP A 217 -18.24 1.67 4.93
N ILE A 218 -17.47 1.36 5.96
CA ILE A 218 -16.09 1.84 6.18
C ILE A 218 -15.06 1.05 5.38
N ASN A 219 -15.45 -0.07 4.77
CA ASN A 219 -14.57 -0.90 3.96
C ASN A 219 -14.29 -0.24 2.59
N VAL A 220 -13.93 1.04 2.60
CA VAL A 220 -13.45 1.82 1.47
C VAL A 220 -11.98 1.51 1.18
N PRO A 221 -11.46 1.67 -0.06
CA PRO A 221 -10.05 1.45 -0.34
C PRO A 221 -9.27 2.53 0.40
N PHE A 222 -8.01 2.25 0.73
CA PHE A 222 -7.14 3.21 1.41
C PHE A 222 -7.10 4.59 0.71
N ARG A 223 -7.12 4.61 -0.63
CA ARG A 223 -7.18 5.85 -1.43
C ARG A 223 -8.37 6.74 -1.09
N GLU A 224 -9.55 6.15 -0.87
CA GLU A 224 -10.77 6.92 -0.58
C GLU A 224 -10.72 7.51 0.83
N LEU A 225 -10.12 6.80 1.80
CA LEU A 225 -9.83 7.35 3.14
C LEU A 225 -8.82 8.50 3.07
N LEU A 226 -7.75 8.34 2.28
CA LEU A 226 -6.75 9.39 2.10
C LEU A 226 -7.35 10.61 1.40
N HIS A 227 -8.21 10.39 0.41
CA HIS A 227 -8.96 11.45 -0.27
C HIS A 227 -9.88 12.17 0.73
N GLU A 228 -10.72 11.44 1.49
CA GLU A 228 -11.56 12.07 2.53
C GLU A 228 -10.73 12.88 3.54
N PHE A 229 -9.49 12.47 3.86
CA PHE A 229 -8.58 13.24 4.70
C PHE A 229 -8.01 14.50 4.03
N LEU A 230 -7.56 14.40 2.78
CA LEU A 230 -6.94 15.52 2.06
C LEU A 230 -7.94 16.64 1.71
N TRP A 231 -9.22 16.31 1.55
CA TRP A 231 -10.28 17.27 1.23
C TRP A 231 -11.03 17.80 2.44
N ASP A 232 -10.93 17.13 3.60
CA ASP A 232 -11.41 17.73 4.84
C ASP A 232 -10.40 18.80 5.26
N GLU A 233 -10.73 20.06 5.01
CA GLU A 233 -10.00 21.21 5.54
C GLU A 233 -9.81 21.04 7.05
N LEU A 234 -8.67 21.49 7.57
CA LEU A 234 -8.20 21.27 8.94
C LEU A 234 -9.07 22.00 9.98
N ARG A 235 -10.34 21.61 10.12
CA ARG A 235 -11.30 22.19 11.06
C ARG A 235 -11.06 21.58 12.43
N ILE A 236 -10.53 22.38 13.34
CA ILE A 236 -10.44 22.04 14.76
C ILE A 236 -11.85 22.21 15.34
N ASP A 237 -12.50 21.08 15.64
CA ASP A 237 -13.89 21.01 16.07
C ASP A 237 -13.96 20.70 17.57
N SER A 238 -15.07 21.05 18.22
CA SER A 238 -15.35 20.71 19.64
C SER A 238 -15.29 19.19 19.94
N ARG A 239 -15.38 18.36 18.90
CA ARG A 239 -15.24 16.90 18.93
C ARG A 239 -13.85 16.39 19.33
N PHE A 240 -12.83 17.25 19.32
CA PHE A 240 -11.46 16.84 19.65
C PHE A 240 -11.34 16.36 21.11
N VAL A 241 -11.96 17.05 22.06
CA VAL A 241 -12.01 16.65 23.49
C VAL A 241 -12.75 15.32 23.66
N HIS A 242 -13.88 15.15 22.96
CA HIS A 242 -14.64 13.89 22.94
C HIS A 242 -13.88 12.72 22.31
N THR A 243 -12.76 12.99 21.64
CA THR A 243 -11.87 11.98 21.04
C THR A 243 -10.68 11.69 21.94
N LEU A 244 -10.02 12.72 22.47
CA LEU A 244 -8.83 12.57 23.32
C LEU A 244 -9.11 11.86 24.65
N VAL A 245 -10.20 12.20 25.34
CA VAL A 245 -10.53 11.60 26.64
C VAL A 245 -10.71 10.08 26.54
N PRO A 246 -11.54 9.53 25.62
CA PRO A 246 -11.64 8.09 25.47
C PRO A 246 -10.37 7.46 24.88
N LEU A 247 -9.57 8.19 24.11
CA LEU A 247 -8.29 7.72 23.60
C LEU A 247 -7.30 7.43 24.74
N ILE A 248 -7.27 8.26 25.79
CA ILE A 248 -6.39 8.05 26.94
C ILE A 248 -6.97 7.01 27.91
N ILE A 249 -8.24 7.18 28.29
CA ILE A 249 -8.83 6.47 29.45
C ILE A 249 -9.42 5.11 29.07
N ARG A 250 -9.82 4.91 27.81
CA ARG A 250 -10.59 3.73 27.38
C ARG A 250 -9.90 2.99 26.24
N PRO A 251 -8.89 2.13 26.53
CA PRO A 251 -8.10 1.43 25.51
C PRO A 251 -8.95 0.66 24.50
N GLY A 252 -8.82 0.97 23.21
CA GLY A 252 -9.54 0.32 22.12
C GLY A 252 -11.06 0.60 22.04
N PHE A 253 -11.62 1.40 22.95
CA PHE A 253 -13.03 1.78 22.91
C PHE A 253 -13.32 2.65 21.68
N LEU A 254 -12.52 3.70 21.48
CA LEU A 254 -12.68 4.64 20.38
C LEU A 254 -12.65 3.92 19.01
N THR A 255 -11.67 3.03 18.81
CA THR A 255 -11.59 2.19 17.61
C THR A 255 -12.82 1.31 17.43
N ALA A 256 -13.28 0.65 18.49
CA ALA A 256 -14.45 -0.22 18.41
C ALA A 256 -15.73 0.55 18.05
N ASP A 257 -15.93 1.72 18.65
CA ASP A 257 -17.10 2.57 18.44
C ASP A 257 -17.08 3.21 17.03
N TYR A 258 -15.90 3.64 16.56
CA TYR A 258 -15.70 4.17 15.22
C TYR A 258 -15.95 3.11 14.13
N VAL A 259 -15.42 1.90 14.31
CA VAL A 259 -15.64 0.76 13.40
C VAL A 259 -17.10 0.29 13.44
N ALA A 260 -17.79 0.41 14.58
CA ALA A 260 -19.23 0.15 14.70
C ALA A 260 -20.11 1.20 13.98
N GLY A 261 -19.52 2.29 13.49
CA GLY A 261 -20.21 3.30 12.71
C GLY A 261 -20.64 4.54 13.49
N LYS A 262 -20.23 4.72 14.75
CA LYS A 262 -20.50 5.96 15.51
C LYS A 262 -19.43 7.02 15.23
N ARG A 263 -19.45 7.60 14.03
CA ARG A 263 -18.32 8.40 13.49
C ARG A 263 -18.48 9.89 13.71
N MET A 264 -19.71 10.43 13.74
CA MET A 264 -19.91 11.87 13.91
C MET A 264 -19.45 12.40 15.27
N ARG A 265 -19.44 11.55 16.31
CA ARG A 265 -19.02 11.92 17.66
C ARG A 265 -17.52 12.21 17.79
N TYR A 266 -16.71 11.59 16.94
CA TYR A 266 -15.25 11.61 17.07
C TYR A 266 -14.61 12.31 15.89
N VAL A 267 -13.42 12.85 16.11
CA VAL A 267 -12.57 13.34 15.04
C VAL A 267 -12.05 12.13 14.25
N PRO A 268 -12.01 12.18 12.90
CA PRO A 268 -11.49 11.07 12.12
C PRO A 268 -10.10 10.60 12.60
N PRO A 269 -9.81 9.29 12.60
CA PRO A 269 -8.61 8.73 13.21
C PRO A 269 -7.34 9.34 12.64
N LEU A 270 -7.26 9.45 11.31
CA LEU A 270 -6.09 9.98 10.62
C LEU A 270 -5.86 11.46 10.96
N ARG A 271 -6.93 12.28 11.03
CA ARG A 271 -6.84 13.67 11.47
C ARG A 271 -6.37 13.79 12.91
N THR A 272 -6.90 12.98 13.81
CA THR A 272 -6.49 12.95 15.22
C THR A 272 -4.99 12.66 15.32
N TYR A 273 -4.49 11.66 14.60
CA TYR A 273 -3.08 11.33 14.54
C TYR A 273 -2.23 12.46 13.97
N VAL A 274 -2.60 13.03 12.82
CA VAL A 274 -1.84 14.14 12.19
C VAL A 274 -1.77 15.36 13.11
N ILE A 275 -2.86 15.76 13.74
CA ILE A 275 -2.88 16.92 14.66
C ILE A 275 -1.94 16.66 15.84
N ILE A 276 -2.06 15.51 16.51
CA ILE A 276 -1.20 15.18 17.66
C ILE A 276 0.26 15.09 17.23
N SER A 277 0.54 14.48 16.08
CA SER A 277 1.89 14.36 15.52
C SER A 277 2.49 15.73 15.24
N PHE A 278 1.75 16.60 14.55
CA PHE A 278 2.20 17.95 14.23
C PHE A 278 2.56 18.73 15.49
N VAL A 279 1.69 18.73 16.51
CA VAL A 279 1.95 19.41 17.78
C VAL A 279 3.15 18.80 18.50
N LEU A 280 3.27 17.47 18.53
CA LEU A 280 4.41 16.78 19.12
C LEU A 280 5.74 17.17 18.47
N PHE A 281 5.82 17.09 17.14
CA PHE A 281 7.08 17.37 16.43
C PHE A 281 7.43 18.85 16.45
N LEU A 282 6.42 19.75 16.40
CA LEU A 282 6.64 21.18 16.64
C LEU A 282 7.24 21.43 18.01
N LEU A 283 6.67 20.83 19.06
CA LEU A 283 7.14 20.99 20.43
C LEU A 283 8.53 20.39 20.65
N LEU A 284 8.83 19.24 20.04
CA LEU A 284 10.16 18.64 20.06
C LEU A 284 11.20 19.56 19.40
N ALA A 285 10.88 20.12 18.22
CA ALA A 285 11.75 21.08 17.54
C ALA A 285 11.99 22.35 18.38
N MET A 286 10.95 22.88 19.02
CA MET A 286 11.08 24.03 19.93
C MET A 286 11.92 23.70 21.16
N THR A 287 11.75 22.52 21.74
CA THR A 287 12.53 22.07 22.90
C THR A 287 14.00 21.90 22.54
N SER A 288 14.30 21.29 21.38
CA SER A 288 15.67 21.13 20.86
C SER A 288 16.36 22.47 20.62
N ARG A 289 15.67 23.44 20.01
CA ARG A 289 16.23 24.77 19.78
C ARG A 289 16.47 25.53 21.07
N ARG A 290 15.59 25.38 22.07
CA ARG A 290 15.78 26.03 23.36
C ARG A 290 16.99 25.48 24.12
N SER A 291 17.17 24.16 24.13
CA SER A 291 18.36 23.56 24.75
C SER A 291 19.66 24.00 24.09
N HIS A 292 19.66 24.26 22.77
CA HIS A 292 20.81 24.87 22.08
C HIS A 292 21.17 26.24 22.65
N LEU A 293 20.16 27.10 22.75
CA LEU A 293 20.33 28.48 23.20
C LEU A 293 20.80 28.55 24.66
N GLU A 294 20.37 27.61 25.49
CA GLU A 294 20.83 27.47 26.88
C GLU A 294 22.28 26.93 26.91
N GLY A 295 22.62 25.91 26.10
CA GLY A 295 23.98 25.35 26.04
C GLY A 295 25.05 26.32 25.51
N LEU A 296 24.70 27.24 24.60
CA LEU A 296 25.61 28.28 24.11
C LEU A 296 25.98 29.33 25.17
N GLN A 297 25.20 29.46 26.25
CA GLN A 297 25.49 30.41 27.34
C GLN A 297 26.50 29.87 28.36
N ASP A 298 26.64 28.54 28.44
CA ASP A 298 27.54 27.85 29.37
C ASP A 298 28.96 27.61 28.80
N GLU A 299 29.21 27.96 27.53
CA GLU A 299 30.47 27.72 26.80
C GLU A 299 31.61 28.79 26.83
N PRO A 300 31.67 29.84 27.70
CA PRO A 300 32.81 30.78 27.66
C PRO A 300 34.15 30.20 28.16
N GLU A 301 34.14 29.22 29.07
CA GLU A 301 35.36 28.80 29.79
C GLU A 301 36.19 27.72 29.05
N ALA A 302 35.53 26.80 28.33
CA ALA A 302 36.19 25.67 27.65
C ALA A 302 37.04 26.09 26.42
N ARG A 303 36.73 27.23 25.80
CA ARG A 303 37.44 27.73 24.60
C ARG A 303 38.85 28.26 24.91
N SER A 304 39.17 28.49 26.18
CA SER A 304 40.49 28.99 26.62
C SER A 304 41.53 27.87 26.74
N GLU A 305 41.12 26.65 27.07
CA GLU A 305 42.03 25.50 27.24
C GLU A 305 42.43 24.87 25.89
N ILE A 306 41.55 24.89 24.88
CA ILE A 306 41.80 24.25 23.57
C ILE A 306 42.88 25.00 22.77
N LYS A 307 42.96 26.33 22.89
CA LYS A 307 44.02 27.12 22.23
C LYS A 307 45.43 26.86 22.76
N ALA A 308 45.57 26.32 23.98
CA ALA A 308 46.88 26.00 24.56
C ALA A 308 47.46 24.66 24.04
N VAL A 309 46.61 23.78 23.49
CA VAL A 309 47.01 22.45 23.02
C VAL A 309 47.42 22.45 21.54
N GLU A 310 46.90 23.37 20.72
CA GLU A 310 47.22 23.45 19.28
C GLU A 310 48.63 24.00 18.94
N THR A 311 49.39 24.49 19.92
CA THR A 311 50.74 25.05 19.69
C THR A 311 51.90 24.06 19.78
N ALA A 312 51.65 22.75 19.92
CA ALA A 312 52.71 21.74 19.94
C ALA A 312 53.13 21.30 18.51
N PRO A 313 54.43 21.23 18.17
CA PRO A 313 54.86 20.87 16.81
C PRO A 313 54.63 19.37 16.52
N GLN A 314 53.99 19.08 15.38
CA GLN A 314 53.81 17.71 14.88
C GLN A 314 55.13 17.13 14.33
N PRO A 315 55.40 15.82 14.48
CA PRO A 315 56.56 15.18 13.86
C PRO A 315 56.34 15.00 12.35
N LEU A 316 57.34 15.37 11.54
CA LEU A 316 57.42 15.01 10.12
C LEU A 316 57.46 13.48 9.97
N ALA A 317 56.46 12.91 9.29
CA ALA A 317 56.54 11.58 8.69
C ALA A 317 56.62 11.75 7.17
N GLY A 318 57.69 11.22 6.56
CA GLY A 318 58.00 11.38 5.14
C GLY A 318 57.05 10.62 4.20
N PRO A 319 56.92 11.04 2.94
CA PRO A 319 55.96 10.48 2.00
C PRO A 319 56.65 9.41 1.14
N ASP A 320 56.72 8.14 1.56
CA ASP A 320 57.24 7.11 0.63
C ASP A 320 56.78 5.65 0.87
N THR A 321 55.87 5.36 1.82
CA THR A 321 55.39 3.97 2.03
C THR A 321 53.88 3.79 2.09
N ALA A 322 53.09 4.84 1.83
CA ALA A 322 51.62 4.77 1.89
C ALA A 322 50.96 4.32 0.57
N ALA A 323 51.65 4.44 -0.56
CA ALA A 323 51.04 4.28 -1.89
C ALA A 323 50.93 2.83 -2.40
N ALA A 324 51.38 1.84 -1.62
CA ALA A 324 51.43 0.43 -2.06
C ALA A 324 50.52 -0.52 -1.25
N LEU A 325 49.65 0.01 -0.38
CA LEU A 325 48.73 -0.77 0.44
C LEU A 325 47.25 -0.39 0.23
N GLU A 326 46.93 0.30 -0.87
CA GLU A 326 45.61 0.93 -1.06
C GLU A 326 44.67 0.13 -1.98
N ASP A 327 45.13 -0.96 -2.62
CA ASP A 327 44.38 -1.63 -3.69
C ASP A 327 43.81 -3.03 -3.34
N THR A 328 43.86 -3.46 -2.07
CA THR A 328 43.46 -4.85 -1.71
C THR A 328 42.47 -5.03 -0.56
N LEU A 329 41.78 -3.98 -0.08
CA LEU A 329 40.67 -4.10 0.88
C LEU A 329 39.55 -3.07 0.57
N SER A 330 38.85 -3.30 -0.54
CA SER A 330 38.01 -2.31 -1.24
C SER A 330 36.59 -2.07 -0.69
N PHE A 331 36.23 -2.64 0.48
CA PHE A 331 34.98 -2.30 1.19
C PHE A 331 35.24 -1.79 2.61
N ASP A 332 36.10 -2.47 3.36
CA ASP A 332 36.37 -2.15 4.77
C ASP A 332 36.95 -0.75 4.96
N HIS A 333 37.86 -0.32 4.08
CA HIS A 333 38.43 1.03 4.18
C HIS A 333 37.37 2.11 3.88
N ARG A 334 36.55 1.93 2.84
CA ARG A 334 35.48 2.87 2.47
C ARG A 334 34.38 2.92 3.55
N PHE A 335 34.01 1.78 4.11
CA PHE A 335 33.05 1.68 5.21
C PHE A 335 33.59 2.37 6.47
N THR A 336 34.84 2.13 6.83
CA THR A 336 35.49 2.75 8.00
C THR A 336 35.54 4.27 7.86
N GLN A 337 35.95 4.78 6.70
CA GLN A 337 35.94 6.22 6.41
C GLN A 337 34.54 6.83 6.48
N MET A 338 33.52 6.12 5.96
CA MET A 338 32.12 6.56 6.03
C MET A 338 31.61 6.63 7.48
N VAL A 339 31.90 5.60 8.28
CA VAL A 339 31.54 5.56 9.71
C VAL A 339 32.22 6.69 10.48
N GLU A 340 33.52 6.88 10.27
CA GLU A 340 34.29 7.91 10.95
C GLU A 340 33.80 9.32 10.61
N LYS A 341 33.52 9.61 9.33
CA LYS A 341 32.95 10.88 8.89
C LYS A 341 31.57 11.14 9.50
N GLY A 342 30.69 10.14 9.46
CA GLY A 342 29.35 10.25 10.04
C GLY A 342 29.36 10.41 11.57
N TYR A 343 30.30 9.75 12.25
CA TYR A 343 30.50 9.90 13.69
C TYR A 343 30.99 11.30 14.04
N ARG A 344 32.07 11.78 13.40
CA ARG A 344 32.61 13.13 13.62
C ARG A 344 31.55 14.19 13.37
N ARG A 345 30.77 14.08 12.28
CA ARG A 345 29.67 15.01 12.01
C ARG A 345 28.63 15.05 13.13
N GLY A 346 28.29 13.88 13.69
CA GLY A 346 27.32 13.77 14.77
C GLY A 346 27.83 14.31 16.11
N THR A 347 29.12 14.16 16.39
CA THR A 347 29.75 14.72 17.59
C THR A 347 29.96 16.23 17.48
N ASP A 348 30.33 16.72 16.29
CA ASP A 348 30.60 18.14 16.05
C ASP A 348 29.30 18.95 16.01
N ASN A 349 28.20 18.35 15.56
CA ASN A 349 26.88 18.99 15.46
C ASN A 349 25.78 18.05 15.98
N PRO A 350 25.69 17.83 17.31
CA PRO A 350 24.71 16.90 17.90
C PRO A 350 23.26 17.31 17.60
N GLU A 351 23.01 18.59 17.38
CA GLU A 351 21.68 19.11 17.08
C GLU A 351 21.22 18.76 15.69
N LEU A 352 22.10 18.92 14.69
CA LEU A 352 21.83 18.52 13.32
C LEU A 352 21.50 17.03 13.24
N PHE A 353 22.19 16.21 14.04
CA PHE A 353 21.90 14.80 14.18
C PHE A 353 20.50 14.55 14.76
N VAL A 354 20.14 15.23 15.86
CA VAL A 354 18.83 15.10 16.51
C VAL A 354 17.69 15.61 15.61
N GLU A 355 17.86 16.75 14.93
CA GLU A 355 16.89 17.29 13.98
C GLU A 355 16.66 16.32 12.82
N THR A 356 17.74 15.79 12.23
CA THR A 356 17.66 14.80 11.14
C THR A 356 16.98 13.52 11.62
N LEU A 357 17.27 13.07 12.85
CA LEU A 357 16.66 11.90 13.45
C LEU A 357 15.15 12.10 13.66
N ILE A 358 14.75 13.24 14.23
CA ILE A 358 13.34 13.58 14.48
C ILE A 358 12.57 13.67 13.16
N GLU A 359 13.13 14.34 12.14
CA GLU A 359 12.51 14.49 10.84
C GLU A 359 12.25 13.12 10.17
N ARG A 360 13.30 12.29 10.09
CA ARG A 360 13.20 10.95 9.48
C ARG A 360 12.29 10.03 10.28
N PHE A 361 12.32 10.14 11.61
CA PHE A 361 11.42 9.40 12.49
C PHE A 361 9.96 9.79 12.23
N ALA A 362 9.63 11.08 12.17
CA ALA A 362 8.29 11.58 11.89
C ALA A 362 7.74 11.04 10.57
N GLN A 363 8.55 11.10 9.51
CA GLN A 363 8.21 10.60 8.19
C GLN A 363 7.98 9.08 8.19
N GLY A 364 8.86 8.32 8.85
CA GLY A 364 8.76 6.86 8.87
C GLY A 364 7.64 6.32 9.76
N MET A 365 7.22 7.04 10.81
CA MET A 365 6.08 6.62 11.64
C MET A 365 4.77 6.54 10.82
N PHE A 366 4.58 7.40 9.81
CA PHE A 366 3.47 7.26 8.86
C PHE A 366 3.52 5.96 8.05
N LEU A 367 4.72 5.47 7.70
CA LEU A 367 4.92 4.22 6.98
C LEU A 367 4.77 2.98 7.88
N LEU A 368 5.26 3.09 9.13
CA LEU A 368 5.20 2.03 10.12
C LEU A 368 3.75 1.69 10.53
N MET A 369 2.84 2.65 10.48
CA MET A 369 1.43 2.45 10.85
C MET A 369 0.67 1.47 9.93
N PRO A 370 0.68 1.62 8.58
CA PRO A 370 0.18 0.62 7.64
C PRO A 370 0.83 -0.75 7.80
N LEU A 371 2.12 -0.80 8.13
CA LEU A 371 2.87 -2.04 8.33
C LEU A 371 2.46 -2.74 9.64
N PHE A 372 2.28 -1.99 10.72
CA PHE A 372 1.69 -2.49 11.98
C PHE A 372 0.27 -3.02 11.76
N ALA A 373 -0.54 -2.31 10.97
CA ALA A 373 -1.87 -2.78 10.57
C ALA A 373 -1.83 -4.07 9.74
N LEU A 374 -0.80 -4.24 8.90
CA LEU A 374 -0.58 -5.46 8.13
C LEU A 374 -0.19 -6.63 9.03
N LEU A 375 0.70 -6.42 10.01
CA LEU A 375 1.03 -7.42 11.03
C LEU A 375 -0.22 -7.85 11.82
N LEU A 376 -1.05 -6.88 12.23
CA LEU A 376 -2.34 -7.17 12.86
C LEU A 376 -3.26 -7.97 11.93
N LYS A 377 -3.34 -7.62 10.65
CA LYS A 377 -4.15 -8.34 9.67
C LYS A 377 -3.67 -9.79 9.52
N MET A 378 -2.37 -10.03 9.55
CA MET A 378 -1.77 -11.37 9.50
C MET A 378 -2.09 -12.18 10.76
N LEU A 379 -1.85 -11.62 11.96
CA LEU A 379 -2.10 -12.29 13.24
C LEU A 379 -3.59 -12.53 13.53
N TYR A 380 -4.46 -11.68 12.98
CA TYR A 380 -5.91 -11.75 13.12
C TYR A 380 -6.60 -12.10 11.79
N ILE A 381 -5.96 -12.90 10.93
CA ILE A 381 -6.51 -13.28 9.62
C ILE A 381 -7.88 -13.96 9.73
N ARG A 382 -8.10 -14.73 10.80
CA ARG A 382 -9.37 -15.44 11.11
C ARG A 382 -10.43 -14.56 11.78
N SER A 383 -10.18 -13.28 12.02
CA SER A 383 -11.14 -12.38 12.69
C SER A 383 -12.29 -11.92 11.81
N GLY A 384 -12.23 -12.16 10.49
CA GLY A 384 -13.21 -11.65 9.52
C GLY A 384 -13.14 -10.13 9.28
N ARG A 385 -12.25 -9.41 9.99
CA ARG A 385 -12.11 -7.95 9.86
C ARG A 385 -11.31 -7.56 8.61
N TYR A 386 -11.70 -6.46 7.98
CA TYR A 386 -11.01 -5.90 6.81
C TYR A 386 -9.73 -5.15 7.21
N TYR A 387 -8.77 -5.03 6.28
CA TYR A 387 -7.52 -4.29 6.50
C TYR A 387 -7.75 -2.89 7.09
N MET A 388 -8.75 -2.16 6.58
CA MET A 388 -9.09 -0.82 7.07
C MET A 388 -9.41 -0.77 8.56
N GLN A 389 -10.02 -1.82 9.11
CA GLN A 389 -10.32 -1.87 10.54
C GLN A 389 -9.05 -2.03 11.38
N HIS A 390 -8.07 -2.80 10.89
CA HIS A 390 -6.75 -2.91 11.53
C HIS A 390 -5.93 -1.62 11.37
N LEU A 391 -6.09 -0.93 10.25
CA LEU A 391 -5.46 0.37 10.02
C LEU A 391 -6.01 1.44 10.96
N ILE A 392 -7.33 1.53 11.12
CA ILE A 392 -7.96 2.44 12.09
C ILE A 392 -7.52 2.12 13.52
N PHE A 393 -7.38 0.84 13.87
CA PHE A 393 -6.81 0.43 15.15
C PHE A 393 -5.37 0.93 15.31
N SER A 394 -4.52 0.70 14.30
CA SER A 394 -3.13 1.16 14.28
C SER A 394 -3.04 2.68 14.47
N ILE A 395 -3.87 3.45 13.77
CA ILE A 395 -3.91 4.91 13.87
C ILE A 395 -4.24 5.39 15.28
N HIS A 396 -5.28 4.86 15.92
CA HIS A 396 -5.60 5.25 17.30
C HIS A 396 -4.51 4.83 18.28
N PHE A 397 -3.92 3.64 18.11
CA PHE A 397 -2.85 3.19 18.99
C PHE A 397 -1.62 4.12 18.91
N HIS A 398 -1.18 4.47 17.70
CA HIS A 398 -0.05 5.38 17.52
C HIS A 398 -0.38 6.82 17.95
N ALA A 399 -1.61 7.28 17.74
CA ALA A 399 -2.08 8.56 18.27
C ALA A 399 -2.00 8.60 19.81
N PHE A 400 -2.34 7.50 20.50
CA PHE A 400 -2.17 7.40 21.95
C PHE A 400 -0.70 7.44 22.37
N VAL A 401 0.19 6.72 21.68
CA VAL A 401 1.64 6.74 21.95
C VAL A 401 2.19 8.16 21.80
N PHE A 402 1.85 8.83 20.71
CA PHE A 402 2.30 10.20 20.45
C PHE A 402 1.71 11.21 21.43
N LEU A 403 0.45 11.05 21.83
CA LEU A 403 -0.16 11.88 22.86
C LEU A 403 0.56 11.73 24.21
N THR A 404 0.97 10.51 24.55
CA THR A 404 1.74 10.23 25.77
C THR A 404 3.10 10.95 25.72
N ILE A 405 3.81 10.85 24.60
CA ILE A 405 5.10 11.53 24.39
C ILE A 405 4.92 13.06 24.39
N LEU A 406 3.85 13.56 23.77
CA LEU A 406 3.51 14.98 23.73
C LEU A 406 3.30 15.54 25.13
N VAL A 407 2.53 14.87 25.96
CA VAL A 407 2.27 15.27 27.36
C VAL A 407 3.57 15.32 28.16
N ILE A 408 4.46 14.32 28.03
CA ILE A 408 5.77 14.31 28.68
C ILE A 408 6.63 15.47 28.18
N THR A 409 6.73 15.66 26.87
CA THR A 409 7.54 16.73 26.25
C THR A 409 7.02 18.12 26.64
N ALA A 410 5.71 18.30 26.75
CA ALA A 410 5.10 19.56 27.19
C ALA A 410 5.51 19.93 28.62
N THR A 411 5.52 18.96 29.54
CA THR A 411 5.98 19.23 30.92
C THR A 411 7.46 19.57 31.00
N ARG A 412 8.29 19.01 30.12
CA ARG A 412 9.72 19.35 30.01
C ARG A 412 9.90 20.76 29.46
N PHE A 413 9.20 21.10 28.40
CA PHE A 413 9.22 22.45 27.81
C PHE A 413 8.80 23.53 28.84
N LEU A 414 7.81 23.22 29.68
CA LEU A 414 7.34 24.10 30.76
C LEU A 414 8.25 24.12 32.01
N HIS A 415 9.37 23.38 32.03
CA HIS A 415 10.31 23.33 33.15
C HIS A 415 9.69 22.90 34.48
N ILE A 416 8.82 21.87 34.44
CA ILE A 416 8.21 21.27 35.64
C ILE A 416 8.84 19.89 35.89
N PRO A 417 10.08 19.82 36.43
CA PRO A 417 10.91 18.62 36.40
C PRO A 417 10.30 17.46 37.18
N VAL A 418 9.79 17.70 38.38
CA VAL A 418 9.14 16.69 39.23
C VAL A 418 7.97 16.04 38.49
N LEU A 419 7.07 16.86 37.93
CA LEU A 419 5.92 16.35 37.18
C LEU A 419 6.39 15.55 35.95
N SER A 420 7.36 16.06 35.21
CA SER A 420 7.87 15.38 34.01
C SER A 420 8.48 14.00 34.31
N GLN A 421 9.13 13.85 35.46
CA GLN A 421 9.71 12.57 35.90
C GLN A 421 8.61 11.56 36.22
N TRP A 422 7.59 11.94 36.98
CA TRP A 422 6.46 11.06 37.27
C TRP A 422 5.69 10.70 35.99
N LEU A 423 5.47 11.66 35.10
CA LEU A 423 4.73 11.47 33.86
C LEU A 423 5.48 10.60 32.84
N SER A 424 6.82 10.54 32.94
CA SER A 424 7.64 9.65 32.10
C SER A 424 7.31 8.16 32.31
N LEU A 425 6.80 7.79 33.49
CA LEU A 425 6.35 6.43 33.80
C LEU A 425 5.15 6.00 32.95
N LEU A 426 4.41 6.95 32.35
CA LEU A 426 3.30 6.63 31.44
C LEU A 426 3.76 5.80 30.24
N ILE A 427 5.02 5.89 29.81
CA ILE A 427 5.58 5.07 28.72
C ILE A 427 5.45 3.57 29.04
N MET A 428 5.64 3.19 30.31
CA MET A 428 5.52 1.79 30.75
C MET A 428 4.08 1.26 30.66
N THR A 429 3.09 2.14 30.54
CA THR A 429 1.68 1.74 30.38
C THR A 429 1.33 1.39 28.93
N ILE A 430 2.16 1.74 27.94
CA ILE A 430 1.89 1.51 26.50
C ILE A 430 1.63 0.03 26.18
N PRO A 431 2.43 -0.96 26.66
CA PRO A 431 2.15 -2.37 26.42
C PRO A 431 0.83 -2.83 27.03
N LEU A 432 0.50 -2.34 28.24
CA LEU A 432 -0.78 -2.63 28.90
C LEU A 432 -1.94 -2.03 28.11
N TYR A 433 -1.81 -0.78 27.66
CA TYR A 433 -2.81 -0.13 26.82
C TYR A 433 -3.05 -0.90 25.51
N LEU A 434 -1.97 -1.36 24.86
CA LEU A 434 -2.06 -2.17 23.63
C LEU A 434 -2.78 -3.50 23.92
N TYR A 435 -2.39 -4.21 24.99
CA TYR A 435 -3.05 -5.44 25.41
C TYR A 435 -4.55 -5.26 25.62
N LEU A 436 -4.95 -4.27 26.40
CA LEU A 436 -6.36 -3.97 26.70
C LEU A 436 -7.12 -3.57 25.42
N SER A 437 -6.47 -2.81 24.54
CA SER A 437 -7.04 -2.40 23.26
C SER A 437 -7.28 -3.60 22.33
N LEU A 438 -6.31 -4.50 22.22
CA LEU A 438 -6.44 -5.75 21.44
C LEU A 438 -7.56 -6.62 22.00
N LYS A 439 -7.59 -6.84 23.31
CA LYS A 439 -8.62 -7.63 23.99
C LYS A 439 -10.01 -7.07 23.72
N ARG A 440 -10.20 -5.76 23.86
CA ARG A 440 -11.49 -5.08 23.63
C ARG A 440 -11.91 -5.12 22.16
N PHE A 441 -11.00 -4.82 21.25
CA PHE A 441 -11.31 -4.69 19.82
C PHE A 441 -11.55 -6.03 19.12
N TYR A 442 -10.71 -7.03 19.41
CA TYR A 442 -10.83 -8.37 18.81
C TYR A 442 -11.71 -9.34 19.60
N ARG A 443 -12.14 -8.97 20.81
CA ARG A 443 -13.00 -9.78 21.69
C ARG A 443 -12.46 -11.20 21.91
N GLN A 444 -11.15 -11.30 22.16
CA GLN A 444 -10.48 -12.58 22.41
C GLN A 444 -10.21 -12.78 23.91
N GLY A 445 -10.08 -14.05 24.30
CA GLY A 445 -9.67 -14.43 25.65
C GLY A 445 -8.25 -13.97 25.99
N PHE A 446 -7.86 -14.19 27.25
CA PHE A 446 -6.56 -13.75 27.78
C PHE A 446 -5.37 -14.32 26.97
N TRP A 447 -5.28 -15.65 26.87
CA TRP A 447 -4.13 -16.35 26.28
C TRP A 447 -3.90 -16.07 24.79
N PRO A 448 -4.93 -16.14 23.91
CA PRO A 448 -4.72 -15.80 22.50
C PRO A 448 -4.27 -14.36 22.30
N THR A 449 -4.78 -13.43 23.12
CA THR A 449 -4.41 -12.01 23.06
C THR A 449 -2.96 -11.83 23.51
N PHE A 450 -2.54 -12.48 24.60
CA PHE A 450 -1.17 -12.39 25.12
C PHE A 450 -0.13 -12.95 24.14
N ILE A 451 -0.38 -14.12 23.55
CA ILE A 451 0.52 -14.72 22.55
C ILE A 451 0.66 -13.80 21.34
N LYS A 452 -0.46 -13.29 20.80
CA LYS A 452 -0.45 -12.39 19.65
C LYS A 452 0.18 -11.04 19.97
N LEU A 453 0.04 -10.53 21.19
CA LEU A 453 0.74 -9.33 21.63
C LEU A 453 2.25 -9.52 21.55
N ASN A 454 2.78 -10.60 22.11
CA ASN A 454 4.22 -10.87 22.08
C ASN A 454 4.73 -11.07 20.65
N LEU A 455 4.02 -11.84 19.82
CA LEU A 455 4.36 -11.98 18.39
C LEU A 455 4.34 -10.63 17.67
N LEU A 456 3.32 -9.82 17.90
CA LEU A 456 3.20 -8.48 17.34
C LEU A 456 4.38 -7.59 17.79
N SER A 457 4.70 -7.59 19.08
CA SER A 457 5.80 -6.80 19.64
C SER A 457 7.16 -7.22 19.08
N ILE A 458 7.43 -8.52 18.95
CA ILE A 458 8.69 -9.02 18.37
C ILE A 458 8.78 -8.66 16.89
N SER A 459 7.74 -8.96 16.11
CA SER A 459 7.74 -8.65 14.66
C SER A 459 7.82 -7.15 14.39
N TYR A 460 7.06 -6.33 15.13
CA TYR A 460 7.10 -4.89 14.99
C TYR A 460 8.43 -4.30 15.48
N GLY A 461 8.99 -4.83 16.58
CA GLY A 461 10.31 -4.45 17.08
C GLY A 461 11.42 -4.72 16.07
N ALA A 462 11.43 -5.89 15.41
CA ALA A 462 12.41 -6.20 14.37
C ALA A 462 12.33 -5.23 13.19
N ILE A 463 11.11 -4.93 12.71
CA ILE A 463 10.87 -3.95 11.66
C ILE A 463 11.35 -2.56 12.08
N PHE A 464 11.04 -2.16 13.32
CA PHE A 464 11.45 -0.88 13.88
C PHE A 464 12.97 -0.77 13.99
N THR A 465 13.67 -1.83 14.42
CA THR A 465 15.14 -1.87 14.45
C THR A 465 15.74 -1.71 13.07
N VAL A 466 15.22 -2.41 12.05
CA VAL A 466 15.67 -2.23 10.65
C VAL A 466 15.42 -0.80 10.19
N PHE A 467 14.27 -0.21 10.54
CA PHE A 467 13.95 1.17 10.22
C PHE A 467 14.94 2.17 10.85
N ILE A 468 15.26 2.02 12.15
CA ILE A 468 16.27 2.86 12.81
C ILE A 468 17.65 2.65 12.20
N ALA A 469 18.04 1.41 11.90
CA ALA A 469 19.31 1.11 11.23
C ALA A 469 19.43 1.79 9.87
N MET A 470 18.34 1.86 9.07
CA MET A 470 18.33 2.59 7.80
C MET A 470 18.49 4.11 8.00
N ILE A 471 17.88 4.68 9.04
CA ILE A 471 18.07 6.11 9.36
C ILE A 471 19.53 6.38 9.71
N LEU A 472 20.12 5.56 10.59
CA LEU A 472 21.52 5.68 10.99
C LEU A 472 22.45 5.48 9.80
N LEU A 473 22.20 4.49 8.95
CA LEU A 473 22.98 4.29 7.73
C LEU A 473 22.89 5.49 6.78
N SER A 474 21.69 6.08 6.62
CA SER A 474 21.53 7.28 5.81
C SER A 474 22.30 8.47 6.39
N TRP A 475 22.40 8.59 7.71
CA TRP A 475 23.22 9.61 8.37
C TRP A 475 24.72 9.40 8.13
N LEU A 476 25.18 8.15 8.15
CA LEU A 476 26.58 7.80 7.86
C LEU A 476 26.97 8.09 6.40
N VAL A 477 26.01 7.98 5.47
CA VAL A 477 26.23 8.18 4.02
C VAL A 477 26.14 9.65 3.59
N LEU A 478 25.29 10.45 4.25
CA LEU A 478 25.31 11.93 4.14
C LEU A 478 26.73 12.44 4.34
#